data_AF-A0A516GTG6-F1
#
_entry.id   AF-A0A516GTG6-F1
#
_cell.length_a   1.000
_cell.length_b   1.000
_cell.length_c   1.000
_cell.angle_alpha   90.00
_cell.angle_beta   90.00
_cell.angle_gamma   90.00
#
_symmetry.space_group_name_H-M   'P 1'
#
loop_
_entity.id
_entity.type
_entity.pdbx_description
1 polymer ?
#
loop_
_entity_poly.entity_id
_entity_poly.type
_entity_poly.pdbx_seq_one_letter_code
_entity_poly.pdbx_strand_id
1 'polypeptide(L)'
;MSCINRIINIAFAVLITINASSCKDKQSINLYNNTPDTLEVSTIYQSVDKDRELAVYVNPENKNGYITVIDSKDNKAHLLKRIDSPDGITYKSNEEFILWTKGGDFTWSKSGTLITKGHLKTTQIQLEQINSSPKFHKTSYGNYVSSDFSTNTNSSNWIAITIKPINQFKSKITVRSKSNKNDNTCNFDAIGTVVDNNILKVTENHRILKFTFGPNTVNIVAVQDDHLEALVPFCNGDLNVIGTYSKYDGELDTNKIDHTAYLKTLFYNNVIYTIKKQQEVLTLQIDGITSEYAVIYNIPGEIINAEIDDLNNDTFPEILIYSASGMHKIGQVYGFSIHDEKSISKINISKTDEYLEAHSGYLGYDEFAMVEGTFIQRFPVYENNVATGLTRQIQYTLEGKHEATKYLVVDKVIEY
;
A
#
# COMPACT_ATOMS: atom_id res chain seq x y z
N MET A 1 -1.23 4.37 80.57
CA MET A 1 -0.94 5.80 80.86
C MET A 1 -1.78 6.62 79.88
N SER A 2 -2.60 7.60 80.26
CA SER A 2 -2.38 8.75 81.17
C SER A 2 -1.37 9.75 80.58
N CYS A 3 -1.66 11.04 80.38
CA CYS A 3 -2.92 11.80 80.52
C CYS A 3 -2.77 13.23 79.93
N ILE A 4 -3.89 13.89 79.58
CA ILE A 4 -4.15 15.36 79.74
C ILE A 4 -3.29 16.36 78.90
N ASN A 5 -3.66 17.63 78.65
CA ASN A 5 -4.92 18.34 78.30
C ASN A 5 -4.59 19.85 78.11
N ARG A 6 -5.44 20.63 77.40
CA ARG A 6 -5.59 22.12 77.51
C ARG A 6 -4.43 23.06 77.08
N ILE A 7 -4.62 24.37 76.77
CA ILE A 7 -5.76 25.17 76.20
C ILE A 7 -5.31 26.64 75.91
N ILE A 8 -6.06 27.37 75.05
CA ILE A 8 -6.12 28.87 74.85
C ILE A 8 -4.85 29.55 74.25
N ASN A 9 -4.83 30.47 73.27
CA ASN A 9 -5.68 31.56 72.68
C ASN A 9 -5.34 33.01 73.12
N ILE A 10 -5.69 34.00 72.26
CA ILE A 10 -5.58 35.49 72.41
C ILE A 10 -4.15 36.03 72.12
N ALA A 11 -3.87 37.10 71.35
CA ALA A 11 -4.53 37.90 70.27
C ALA A 11 -3.42 38.82 69.61
N PHE A 12 -3.58 39.94 68.87
CA PHE A 12 -4.69 40.82 68.45
C PHE A 12 -4.28 41.78 67.27
N ALA A 13 -5.14 41.93 66.23
CA ALA A 13 -5.15 43.03 65.22
C ALA A 13 -3.88 43.24 64.30
N VAL A 14 -3.84 44.03 63.21
CA VAL A 14 -4.73 45.05 62.58
C VAL A 14 -4.84 44.84 61.03
N LEU A 15 -5.84 45.45 60.40
CA LEU A 15 -6.19 45.48 58.95
C LEU A 15 -5.05 45.47 57.91
N ILE A 16 -5.26 44.73 56.82
CA ILE A 16 -4.94 45.13 55.43
C ILE A 16 -6.18 44.87 54.54
N THR A 17 -6.37 45.67 53.49
CA THR A 17 -7.57 45.72 52.64
C THR A 17 -7.79 44.49 51.74
N ILE A 18 -9.05 44.05 51.60
CA ILE A 18 -9.45 43.03 50.63
C ILE A 18 -9.49 43.63 49.21
N ASN A 19 -8.63 43.13 48.33
CA ASN A 19 -8.81 43.21 46.88
C ASN A 19 -8.76 41.78 46.32
N ALA A 20 -9.91 41.25 45.91
CA ALA A 20 -10.04 39.88 45.41
C ALA A 20 -9.63 39.78 43.92
N SER A 21 -8.34 40.01 43.63
CA SER A 21 -7.78 39.83 42.29
C SER A 21 -7.71 38.35 41.92
N SER A 22 -8.40 37.98 40.84
CA SER A 22 -8.50 36.60 40.36
C SER A 22 -7.15 36.03 39.91
N CYS A 23 -6.61 35.08 40.67
CA CYS A 23 -5.61 34.12 40.22
C CYS A 23 -6.07 32.69 40.56
N LYS A 24 -6.88 32.09 39.67
CA LYS A 24 -6.87 30.63 39.55
C LYS A 24 -5.55 30.23 38.90
N ASP A 25 -4.80 29.33 39.52
CA ASP A 25 -3.62 28.76 38.90
C ASP A 25 -3.98 28.12 37.56
N LYS A 26 -3.36 28.62 36.49
CA LYS A 26 -3.35 27.93 35.21
C LYS A 26 -2.43 26.73 35.34
N GLN A 27 -3.00 25.58 35.72
CA GLN A 27 -2.46 24.32 35.22
C GLN A 27 -2.62 24.33 33.70
N SER A 28 -1.62 24.85 33.00
CA SER A 28 -1.46 24.71 31.56
C SER A 28 -1.19 23.24 31.28
N ILE A 29 -2.26 22.49 31.02
CA ILE A 29 -2.17 21.16 30.42
C ILE A 29 -1.46 21.36 29.08
N ASN A 30 -0.19 20.96 29.00
CA ASN A 30 0.53 20.88 27.74
C ASN A 30 -0.10 19.73 26.93
N LEU A 31 -1.16 20.06 26.20
CA LEU A 31 -1.74 19.20 25.18
C LEU A 31 -0.70 19.02 24.08
N TYR A 32 -0.01 17.88 24.15
CA TYR A 32 0.74 17.22 23.07
C TYR A 32 0.99 18.07 21.81
N ASN A 33 2.18 18.65 21.71
CA ASN A 33 2.74 19.10 20.42
C ASN A 33 3.20 17.90 19.57
N ASN A 34 2.34 16.88 19.45
CA ASN A 34 2.47 15.83 18.45
C ASN A 34 1.51 16.17 17.31
N THR A 35 1.96 17.04 16.40
CA THR A 35 1.45 16.98 15.02
C THR A 35 1.76 15.58 14.48
N PRO A 36 0.76 14.78 14.05
CA PRO A 36 1.04 13.49 13.45
C PRO A 36 1.73 13.71 12.11
N ASP A 37 2.97 13.24 11.97
CA ASP A 37 3.61 13.13 10.67
C ASP A 37 2.81 12.15 9.80
N THR A 38 2.63 12.48 8.52
CA THR A 38 2.00 11.63 7.49
C THR A 38 0.56 11.17 7.79
N LEU A 39 -0.39 12.11 7.76
CA LEU A 39 -1.78 11.80 7.40
C LEU A 39 -1.86 11.56 5.88
N GLU A 40 -1.93 10.31 5.44
CA GLU A 40 -2.17 9.98 4.02
C GLU A 40 -3.62 10.30 3.63
N VAL A 41 -3.79 11.12 2.57
CA VAL A 41 -5.10 11.38 1.94
C VAL A 41 -5.53 10.11 1.22
N SER A 42 -6.71 9.58 1.52
CA SER A 42 -7.29 8.46 0.74
C SER A 42 -8.11 8.96 -0.44
N THR A 43 -8.85 10.07 -0.26
CA THR A 43 -9.96 10.40 -1.15
C THR A 43 -10.33 11.88 -1.05
N ILE A 44 -10.51 12.57 -2.19
CA ILE A 44 -11.12 13.92 -2.20
C ILE A 44 -12.36 13.94 -3.09
N TYR A 45 -13.45 14.41 -2.50
CA TYR A 45 -14.74 14.61 -3.14
C TYR A 45 -14.99 16.10 -3.39
N GLN A 46 -15.64 16.46 -4.50
CA GLN A 46 -16.05 17.83 -4.86
C GLN A 46 -17.56 17.89 -5.06
N SER A 47 -18.20 18.92 -4.50
CA SER A 47 -19.64 19.15 -4.66
C SER A 47 -20.03 19.47 -6.11
N VAL A 48 -21.28 19.21 -6.50
CA VAL A 48 -21.76 19.45 -7.89
C VAL A 48 -21.62 20.92 -8.31
N ASP A 49 -21.83 21.84 -7.37
CA ASP A 49 -21.65 23.29 -7.53
C ASP A 49 -20.17 23.76 -7.50
N LYS A 50 -19.24 22.84 -7.19
CA LYS A 50 -17.79 23.07 -7.03
C LYS A 50 -17.42 24.06 -5.92
N ASP A 51 -18.33 24.28 -4.98
CA ASP A 51 -18.21 25.26 -3.89
C ASP A 51 -17.58 24.71 -2.61
N ARG A 52 -17.49 23.37 -2.49
CA ARG A 52 -16.94 22.65 -1.34
C ARG A 52 -16.19 21.39 -1.78
N GLU A 53 -15.07 21.12 -1.13
CA GLU A 53 -14.31 19.87 -1.27
C GLU A 53 -14.11 19.22 0.09
N LEU A 54 -14.24 17.89 0.15
CA LEU A 54 -14.04 17.10 1.35
C LEU A 54 -12.81 16.22 1.19
N ALA A 55 -11.77 16.49 1.98
CA ALA A 55 -10.57 15.67 2.03
C ALA A 55 -10.70 14.60 3.11
N VAL A 56 -10.72 13.34 2.69
CA VAL A 56 -10.84 12.17 3.54
C VAL A 56 -9.47 11.55 3.74
N TYR A 57 -9.16 11.26 5.00
CA TYR A 57 -7.96 10.61 5.47
C TYR A 57 -8.35 9.37 6.28
N VAL A 58 -7.80 8.22 5.94
CA VAL A 58 -7.97 6.99 6.74
C VAL A 58 -6.95 7.03 7.87
N ASN A 59 -7.39 6.89 9.12
CA ASN A 59 -6.49 6.99 10.28
C ASN A 59 -5.82 5.62 10.54
N PRO A 60 -4.50 5.46 10.29
CA PRO A 60 -3.87 4.12 10.21
C PRO A 60 -3.76 3.40 11.56
N GLU A 61 -3.78 4.12 12.69
CA GLU A 61 -3.61 3.52 14.02
C GLU A 61 -4.85 2.82 14.59
N ASN A 62 -5.96 2.68 13.85
CA ASN A 62 -7.19 2.11 14.39
C ASN A 62 -7.94 1.16 13.44
N LYS A 63 -7.95 -0.14 13.79
CA LYS A 63 -8.73 -1.23 13.17
C LYS A 63 -10.27 -1.09 13.29
N ASN A 64 -10.77 0.12 13.54
CA ASN A 64 -12.14 0.41 13.99
C ASN A 64 -12.95 1.25 12.99
N GLY A 65 -12.46 1.43 11.76
CA GLY A 65 -13.18 2.12 10.68
C GLY A 65 -13.35 3.63 10.89
N TYR A 66 -12.34 4.32 11.44
CA TYR A 66 -12.38 5.78 11.62
C TYR A 66 -11.70 6.51 10.46
N ILE A 67 -12.33 7.61 10.02
CA ILE A 67 -11.79 8.56 9.04
C ILE A 67 -11.76 9.96 9.63
N THR A 68 -10.83 10.78 9.13
CA THR A 68 -10.84 12.23 9.34
C THR A 68 -11.30 12.89 8.04
N VAL A 69 -12.33 13.74 8.12
CA VAL A 69 -12.84 14.52 6.98
C VAL A 69 -12.54 16.00 7.22
N ILE A 70 -11.76 16.62 6.34
CA ILE A 70 -11.53 18.07 6.33
C ILE A 70 -12.46 18.69 5.29
N ASP A 71 -13.32 19.60 5.75
CA ASP A 71 -14.24 20.35 4.89
C ASP A 71 -13.60 21.66 4.44
N SER A 72 -13.35 21.84 3.14
CA SER A 72 -12.57 22.98 2.64
C SER A 72 -13.27 24.34 2.80
N LYS A 73 -14.61 24.35 2.90
CA LYS A 73 -15.40 25.60 2.95
C LYS A 73 -15.48 26.18 4.36
N ASP A 74 -15.48 25.31 5.37
CA ASP A 74 -15.47 25.70 6.79
C ASP A 74 -14.07 25.49 7.45
N ASN A 75 -13.10 24.97 6.68
CA ASN A 75 -11.73 24.58 7.07
C ASN A 75 -11.65 23.82 8.42
N LYS A 76 -12.61 22.92 8.65
CA LYS A 76 -12.72 22.15 9.89
C LYS A 76 -12.49 20.66 9.64
N ALA A 77 -11.71 20.04 10.52
CA ALA A 77 -11.55 18.60 10.58
C ALA A 77 -12.64 17.95 11.45
N HIS A 78 -13.20 16.85 10.98
CA HIS A 78 -14.22 16.05 11.65
C HIS A 78 -13.77 14.59 11.72
N LEU A 79 -13.73 14.03 12.94
CA LEU A 79 -13.48 12.59 13.15
C LEU A 79 -14.82 11.84 13.05
N LEU A 80 -14.92 10.91 12.10
CA LEU A 80 -16.11 10.07 11.89
C LEU A 80 -15.75 8.59 12.04
N LYS A 81 -16.73 7.79 12.50
CA LYS A 81 -16.65 6.32 12.55
C LYS A 81 -17.59 5.71 11.51
N ARG A 82 -17.15 4.64 10.82
CA ARG A 82 -18.03 3.80 9.98
C ARG A 82 -19.18 3.24 10.83
N ILE A 83 -20.38 3.24 10.26
CA ILE A 83 -21.59 2.61 10.79
C ILE A 83 -22.22 1.74 9.72
N ASP A 84 -23.04 0.77 10.13
CA ASP A 84 -23.74 -0.12 9.21
C ASP A 84 -24.73 0.66 8.33
N SER A 85 -24.86 0.26 7.07
CA SER A 85 -25.73 0.90 6.09
C SER A 85 -26.29 -0.13 5.12
N PRO A 86 -27.58 -0.03 4.72
CA PRO A 86 -28.18 -0.97 3.77
C PRO A 86 -27.75 -0.73 2.31
N ASP A 87 -27.14 0.42 2.02
CA ASP A 87 -26.59 0.75 0.70
C ASP A 87 -25.45 1.78 0.85
N GLY A 88 -24.37 1.60 0.08
CA GLY A 88 -23.14 2.40 0.20
C GLY A 88 -22.38 2.21 1.52
N ILE A 89 -21.45 3.11 1.80
CA ILE A 89 -20.68 3.17 3.05
C ILE A 89 -21.09 4.44 3.80
N THR A 90 -21.30 4.34 5.12
CA THR A 90 -21.70 5.48 5.96
C THR A 90 -20.74 5.68 7.11
N TYR A 91 -20.35 6.92 7.35
CA TYR A 91 -19.54 7.35 8.49
C TYR A 91 -20.30 8.44 9.26
N LYS A 92 -20.31 8.39 10.60
CA LYS A 92 -20.93 9.41 11.47
C LYS A 92 -19.96 9.92 12.54
N SER A 93 -20.03 11.22 12.85
CA SER A 93 -19.28 11.87 13.94
C SER A 93 -20.14 12.09 15.18
N ASN A 94 -19.48 12.36 16.31
CA ASN A 94 -20.14 12.79 17.55
C ASN A 94 -20.80 14.19 17.43
N GLU A 95 -20.42 15.00 16.44
CA GLU A 95 -21.07 16.27 16.10
C GLU A 95 -22.24 16.11 15.11
N GLU A 96 -22.71 14.89 14.90
CA GLU A 96 -23.79 14.51 13.97
C GLU A 96 -23.57 14.79 12.49
N PHE A 97 -22.35 15.17 12.08
CA PHE A 97 -21.98 15.10 10.66
C PHE A 97 -21.95 13.66 10.18
N ILE A 98 -22.49 13.42 8.99
CA ILE A 98 -22.54 12.12 8.31
C ILE A 98 -21.99 12.30 6.88
N LEU A 99 -21.00 11.47 6.54
CA LEU A 99 -20.55 11.22 5.18
C LEU A 99 -21.14 9.89 4.71
N TRP A 100 -21.88 9.89 3.62
CA TRP A 100 -22.30 8.68 2.92
C TRP A 100 -21.64 8.66 1.55
N THR A 101 -21.12 7.51 1.12
CA THR A 101 -20.46 7.32 -0.18
C THR A 101 -20.97 6.05 -0.88
N LYS A 102 -20.99 6.04 -2.21
CA LYS A 102 -21.29 4.86 -3.02
C LYS A 102 -20.54 4.92 -4.34
N GLY A 103 -19.52 4.08 -4.50
CA GLY A 103 -18.58 4.19 -5.61
C GLY A 103 -17.98 5.59 -5.68
N GLY A 104 -18.16 6.26 -6.81
CA GLY A 104 -17.72 7.64 -7.01
C GLY A 104 -18.57 8.72 -6.32
N ASP A 105 -19.76 8.44 -5.80
CA ASP A 105 -20.68 9.47 -5.31
C ASP A 105 -20.56 9.70 -3.79
N PHE A 106 -20.86 10.92 -3.34
CA PHE A 106 -20.99 11.23 -1.90
C PHE A 106 -22.18 12.15 -1.57
N THR A 107 -22.62 12.08 -0.31
CA THR A 107 -23.40 13.12 0.35
C THR A 107 -22.79 13.48 1.70
N TRP A 108 -22.88 14.76 2.05
CA TRP A 108 -22.41 15.32 3.32
C TRP A 108 -23.57 16.02 4.00
N SER A 109 -23.82 15.67 5.26
CA SER A 109 -25.01 16.10 6.00
C SER A 109 -24.71 16.28 7.48
N LYS A 110 -25.59 16.98 8.20
CA LYS A 110 -25.51 17.14 9.66
C LYS A 110 -26.90 17.04 10.28
N SER A 111 -27.05 16.24 11.33
CA SER A 111 -28.33 16.04 12.04
C SER A 111 -29.49 15.75 11.08
N GLY A 112 -29.25 14.92 10.06
CA GLY A 112 -30.22 14.54 9.02
C GLY A 112 -30.45 15.57 7.90
N THR A 113 -29.87 16.78 7.99
CA THR A 113 -29.98 17.82 6.95
C THR A 113 -28.82 17.73 5.97
N LEU A 114 -29.11 17.59 4.67
CA LEU A 114 -28.11 17.60 3.60
C LEU A 114 -27.40 18.96 3.52
N ILE A 115 -26.07 18.96 3.56
CA ILE A 115 -25.22 20.15 3.37
C ILE A 115 -24.80 20.25 1.90
N THR A 116 -24.29 19.16 1.33
CA THR A 116 -23.96 19.08 -0.10
C THR A 116 -23.90 17.63 -0.59
N LYS A 117 -23.78 17.46 -1.91
CA LYS A 117 -23.51 16.18 -2.59
C LYS A 117 -22.62 16.41 -3.81
N GLY A 118 -22.03 15.34 -4.33
CA GLY A 118 -21.24 15.38 -5.55
C GLY A 118 -20.46 14.11 -5.76
N HIS A 119 -19.27 14.24 -6.33
CA HIS A 119 -18.51 13.12 -6.87
C HIS A 119 -17.05 13.14 -6.43
N LEU A 120 -16.41 11.97 -6.52
CA LEU A 120 -14.98 11.76 -6.37
C LEU A 120 -14.24 12.62 -7.39
N LYS A 121 -13.52 13.63 -6.90
CA LYS A 121 -12.66 14.49 -7.72
C LYS A 121 -11.38 13.75 -8.09
N THR A 122 -10.78 13.07 -7.10
CA THR A 122 -9.54 12.28 -7.27
C THR A 122 -9.22 11.51 -5.98
N THR A 123 -8.48 10.40 -6.08
CA THR A 123 -7.85 9.71 -4.94
C THR A 123 -6.49 10.30 -4.56
N GLN A 124 -6.03 11.35 -5.26
CA GLN A 124 -4.77 12.06 -5.00
C GLN A 124 -4.93 13.56 -5.27
N ILE A 125 -4.88 14.41 -4.22
CA ILE A 125 -4.55 15.84 -4.39
C ILE A 125 -3.17 16.13 -3.82
N GLN A 126 -2.37 16.79 -4.65
CA GLN A 126 -1.15 17.47 -4.27
C GLN A 126 -1.51 18.80 -3.60
N LEU A 127 -1.38 18.89 -2.27
CA LEU A 127 -1.41 20.17 -1.57
C LEU A 127 -0.07 20.88 -1.75
N GLU A 128 -0.10 22.17 -2.10
CA GLU A 128 1.11 22.99 -2.20
C GLU A 128 1.64 23.38 -0.81
N GLN A 129 2.43 22.48 -0.22
CA GLN A 129 3.52 22.85 0.68
C GLN A 129 4.81 22.24 0.15
N ILE A 130 5.93 22.96 0.27
CA ILE A 130 7.24 22.52 -0.25
C ILE A 130 7.90 21.55 0.75
N ASN A 131 7.22 20.44 1.01
CA ASN A 131 7.81 19.20 1.51
C ASN A 131 7.86 18.24 0.32
N SER A 132 8.94 18.27 -0.45
CA SER A 132 9.10 17.38 -1.61
C SER A 132 9.08 15.93 -1.14
N SER A 133 8.03 15.18 -1.51
CA SER A 133 7.95 13.73 -1.24
C SER A 133 9.27 13.08 -1.65
N PRO A 134 9.97 12.39 -0.72
CA PRO A 134 11.36 12.05 -0.91
C PRO A 134 11.55 11.19 -2.16
N LYS A 135 12.47 11.60 -3.03
CA LYS A 135 12.80 10.88 -4.26
C LYS A 135 13.99 9.97 -3.98
N PHE A 136 13.88 8.71 -4.36
CA PHE A 136 14.94 7.74 -4.08
C PHE A 136 16.26 8.13 -4.77
N HIS A 137 17.35 8.11 -4.02
CA HIS A 137 18.67 8.47 -4.53
C HIS A 137 19.13 7.48 -5.60
N LYS A 138 19.41 7.99 -6.81
CA LYS A 138 19.78 7.16 -7.98
C LYS A 138 21.06 6.33 -7.76
N THR A 139 21.91 6.73 -6.81
CA THR A 139 23.11 6.00 -6.40
C THR A 139 22.81 4.71 -5.62
N SER A 140 21.60 4.57 -5.07
CA SER A 140 21.12 3.38 -4.34
C SER A 140 20.52 2.29 -5.24
N TYR A 141 20.48 2.51 -6.56
CA TYR A 141 20.22 1.46 -7.55
C TYR A 141 21.46 0.61 -7.81
N GLY A 142 21.25 -0.65 -8.19
CA GLY A 142 22.30 -1.62 -8.49
C GLY A 142 22.18 -2.91 -7.67
N ASN A 143 23.30 -3.63 -7.58
CA ASN A 143 23.40 -4.91 -6.89
C ASN A 143 24.00 -4.73 -5.49
N TYR A 144 23.54 -5.52 -4.53
CA TYR A 144 24.07 -5.63 -3.17
C TYR A 144 24.22 -7.11 -2.81
N VAL A 145 25.26 -7.48 -2.08
CA VAL A 145 25.58 -8.89 -1.76
C VAL A 145 25.95 -9.06 -0.29
N SER A 146 25.69 -10.24 0.27
CA SER A 146 26.14 -10.58 1.63
C SER A 146 27.67 -10.78 1.67
N SER A 147 28.26 -10.76 2.87
CA SER A 147 29.69 -11.02 3.11
C SER A 147 30.20 -12.25 2.34
N ASP A 148 29.41 -13.31 2.38
CA ASP A 148 29.76 -14.66 1.94
C ASP A 148 29.82 -14.80 0.41
N PHE A 149 29.38 -13.80 -0.34
CA PHE A 149 29.58 -13.68 -1.78
C PHE A 149 31.05 -13.35 -2.10
N SER A 150 31.67 -12.48 -1.30
CA SER A 150 33.02 -11.93 -1.55
C SER A 150 34.17 -12.88 -1.17
N THR A 151 33.91 -13.86 -0.30
CA THR A 151 34.94 -14.77 0.24
C THR A 151 35.37 -15.86 -0.75
N ASN A 152 34.65 -16.04 -1.87
CA ASN A 152 35.05 -16.85 -3.03
C ASN A 152 35.35 -18.34 -2.75
N THR A 153 34.86 -18.91 -1.64
CA THR A 153 35.19 -20.27 -1.15
C THR A 153 33.95 -21.14 -0.95
N ASN A 154 33.30 -21.54 -2.05
CA ASN A 154 32.22 -22.55 -2.10
C ASN A 154 30.95 -22.31 -1.25
N SER A 155 30.88 -21.23 -0.47
CA SER A 155 29.78 -20.88 0.45
C SER A 155 28.41 -21.17 -0.16
N SER A 156 27.57 -21.90 0.56
CA SER A 156 26.25 -22.36 0.05
C SER A 156 25.16 -21.31 0.20
N ASN A 157 25.40 -20.28 1.01
CA ASN A 157 24.37 -19.54 1.74
C ASN A 157 24.37 -18.03 1.45
N TRP A 158 25.05 -17.57 0.39
CA TRP A 158 25.07 -16.14 0.06
C TRP A 158 23.76 -15.69 -0.61
N ILE A 159 23.44 -14.41 -0.42
CA ILE A 159 22.25 -13.74 -0.95
C ILE A 159 22.69 -12.48 -1.70
N ALA A 160 22.09 -12.25 -2.87
CA ALA A 160 22.19 -11.03 -3.64
C ALA A 160 20.83 -10.32 -3.74
N ILE A 161 20.86 -9.00 -3.77
CA ILE A 161 19.70 -8.11 -3.87
C ILE A 161 19.94 -7.17 -5.05
N THR A 162 18.97 -7.06 -5.94
CA THR A 162 18.98 -6.11 -7.05
C THR A 162 17.89 -5.05 -6.82
N ILE A 163 18.26 -3.77 -6.87
CA ILE A 163 17.32 -2.65 -6.75
C ILE A 163 17.25 -1.92 -8.09
N LYS A 164 16.06 -1.94 -8.73
CA LYS A 164 15.79 -1.28 -10.02
C LYS A 164 14.72 -0.18 -9.88
N PRO A 165 14.83 0.94 -10.60
CA PRO A 165 13.77 1.96 -10.64
C PRO A 165 12.49 1.43 -11.31
N ILE A 166 11.33 1.71 -10.72
CA ILE A 166 10.04 1.66 -11.44
C ILE A 166 9.67 3.09 -11.85
N ASN A 167 9.52 3.97 -10.85
CA ASN A 167 9.34 5.41 -11.00
C ASN A 167 10.10 6.15 -9.86
N GLN A 168 9.81 7.42 -9.57
CA GLN A 168 10.51 8.18 -8.53
C GLN A 168 10.11 7.83 -7.07
N PHE A 169 9.03 7.07 -6.89
CA PHE A 169 8.41 6.70 -5.60
C PHE A 169 8.31 5.17 -5.36
N LYS A 170 8.62 4.35 -6.37
CA LYS A 170 8.60 2.88 -6.31
C LYS A 170 9.85 2.28 -6.96
N SER A 171 10.39 1.24 -6.35
CA SER A 171 11.51 0.43 -6.88
C SER A 171 11.16 -1.05 -6.89
N LYS A 172 11.59 -1.80 -7.91
CA LYS A 172 11.55 -3.27 -7.90
C LYS A 172 12.75 -3.77 -7.11
N ILE A 173 12.48 -4.61 -6.12
CA ILE A 173 13.46 -5.29 -5.29
C ILE A 173 13.42 -6.78 -5.66
N THR A 174 14.53 -7.30 -6.15
CA THR A 174 14.68 -8.73 -6.50
C THR A 174 15.76 -9.32 -5.60
N VAL A 175 15.37 -10.23 -4.70
CA VAL A 175 16.28 -10.99 -3.82
C VAL A 175 16.45 -12.39 -4.41
N ARG A 176 17.71 -12.86 -4.49
CA ARG A 176 18.04 -14.23 -4.90
C ARG A 176 19.18 -14.80 -4.07
N SER A 177 19.10 -16.07 -3.74
CA SER A 177 20.21 -16.86 -3.19
C SER A 177 20.97 -17.58 -4.30
N LYS A 178 22.09 -18.19 -3.91
CA LYS A 178 22.78 -19.19 -4.73
C LYS A 178 21.81 -20.30 -5.18
N SER A 179 21.90 -20.72 -6.45
CA SER A 179 21.23 -21.93 -6.95
C SER A 179 21.96 -23.16 -6.40
N ASN A 180 21.31 -23.90 -5.51
CA ASN A 180 21.95 -24.96 -4.73
C ASN A 180 20.94 -26.05 -4.33
N LYS A 181 21.38 -27.31 -4.22
CA LYS A 181 20.50 -28.49 -4.08
C LYS A 181 20.11 -28.85 -2.64
N ASN A 182 20.28 -27.93 -1.69
CA ASN A 182 20.20 -28.20 -0.25
C ASN A 182 19.01 -27.49 0.42
N ASP A 183 17.98 -27.13 -0.37
CA ASP A 183 16.72 -26.47 0.00
C ASP A 183 16.79 -25.09 0.69
N ASN A 184 17.86 -24.80 1.46
CA ASN A 184 18.21 -23.48 1.99
C ASN A 184 18.33 -22.48 0.82
N THR A 185 17.29 -21.64 0.67
CA THR A 185 17.11 -20.70 -0.44
C THR A 185 16.49 -19.41 0.09
N CYS A 186 16.77 -18.25 -0.52
CA CYS A 186 15.99 -17.04 -0.26
C CYS A 186 15.80 -16.24 -1.54
N ASN A 187 14.58 -16.31 -2.09
CA ASN A 187 14.26 -15.85 -3.43
C ASN A 187 12.88 -15.17 -3.40
N PHE A 188 12.81 -13.87 -3.69
CA PHE A 188 11.53 -13.17 -3.88
C PHE A 188 11.69 -11.87 -4.70
N ASP A 189 10.57 -11.37 -5.22
CA ASP A 189 10.40 -10.09 -5.87
C ASP A 189 9.34 -9.28 -5.10
N ALA A 190 9.63 -8.00 -4.84
CA ALA A 190 8.74 -7.10 -4.10
C ALA A 190 8.83 -5.67 -4.63
N ILE A 191 7.80 -4.87 -4.32
CA ILE A 191 7.78 -3.43 -4.60
C ILE A 191 8.15 -2.66 -3.34
N GLY A 192 9.28 -1.97 -3.35
CA GLY A 192 9.65 -1.02 -2.32
C GLY A 192 9.06 0.35 -2.60
N THR A 193 8.19 0.86 -1.72
CA THR A 193 7.75 2.26 -1.74
C THR A 193 8.80 3.14 -1.06
N VAL A 194 8.98 4.36 -1.56
CA VAL A 194 9.98 5.30 -1.04
C VAL A 194 9.40 6.04 0.16
N VAL A 195 10.06 5.92 1.31
CA VAL A 195 9.68 6.60 2.57
C VAL A 195 10.66 7.72 2.90
N ASP A 196 11.93 7.57 2.53
CA ASP A 196 12.92 8.64 2.50
C ASP A 196 13.86 8.44 1.31
N ASN A 197 14.68 9.44 0.97
CA ASN A 197 15.63 9.45 -0.12
C ASN A 197 16.58 8.23 -0.14
N ASN A 198 16.81 7.63 1.04
CA ASN A 198 17.58 6.42 1.24
C ASN A 198 16.81 5.30 1.97
N ILE A 199 15.46 5.33 2.01
CA ILE A 199 14.64 4.30 2.65
C ILE A 199 13.56 3.78 1.70
N LEU A 200 13.61 2.47 1.41
CA LEU A 200 12.49 1.74 0.82
C LEU A 200 11.76 0.93 1.89
N LYS A 201 10.42 0.93 1.83
CA LYS A 201 9.52 0.10 2.63
C LYS A 201 8.85 -0.91 1.71
N VAL A 202 9.07 -2.19 1.96
CA VAL A 202 8.22 -3.26 1.41
C VAL A 202 7.12 -3.52 2.43
N THR A 203 5.87 -3.51 1.98
CA THR A 203 4.71 -3.87 2.80
C THR A 203 3.97 -4.99 2.08
N GLU A 204 3.99 -6.19 2.64
CA GLU A 204 3.33 -7.37 2.06
C GLU A 204 2.56 -8.05 3.19
N ASN A 205 1.23 -8.07 3.11
CA ASN A 205 0.36 -8.80 4.03
C ASN A 205 0.59 -8.46 5.52
N HIS A 206 0.54 -7.16 5.81
CA HIS A 206 0.86 -6.52 7.12
C HIS A 206 2.32 -6.63 7.59
N ARG A 207 3.15 -7.46 6.97
CA ARG A 207 4.59 -7.58 7.26
C ARG A 207 5.32 -6.42 6.60
N ILE A 208 6.26 -5.79 7.32
CA ILE A 208 6.99 -4.61 6.86
C ILE A 208 8.49 -4.87 6.92
N LEU A 209 9.17 -4.78 5.77
CA LEU A 209 10.63 -4.77 5.65
C LEU A 209 11.11 -3.37 5.26
N LYS A 210 12.06 -2.84 6.02
CA LYS A 210 12.67 -1.52 5.80
C LYS A 210 14.11 -1.70 5.31
N PHE A 211 14.37 -1.24 4.10
CA PHE A 211 15.67 -1.23 3.45
C PHE A 211 16.27 0.18 3.60
N THR A 212 17.27 0.33 4.46
CA THR A 212 17.97 1.61 4.71
C THR A 212 19.30 1.62 3.98
N PHE A 213 19.49 2.59 3.09
CA PHE A 213 20.66 2.67 2.21
C PHE A 213 21.73 3.62 2.76
N GLY A 214 22.97 3.12 2.81
CA GLY A 214 24.18 3.91 3.01
C GLY A 214 24.91 4.16 1.67
N PRO A 215 26.09 4.79 1.68
CA PRO A 215 26.82 5.13 0.46
C PRO A 215 27.13 3.92 -0.44
N ASN A 216 27.54 2.79 0.17
CA ASN A 216 27.87 1.53 -0.49
C ASN A 216 27.24 0.32 0.22
N THR A 217 26.11 0.50 0.92
CA THR A 217 25.46 -0.56 1.70
C THR A 217 23.93 -0.45 1.66
N VAL A 218 23.26 -1.56 1.92
CA VAL A 218 21.85 -1.58 2.34
C VAL A 218 21.70 -2.43 3.59
N ASN A 219 20.98 -1.92 4.58
CA ASN A 219 20.62 -2.65 5.80
C ASN A 219 19.12 -2.92 5.83
N ILE A 220 18.74 -4.18 6.00
CA ILE A 220 17.35 -4.66 5.96
C ILE A 220 16.92 -5.06 7.37
N VAL A 221 15.80 -4.51 7.84
CA VAL A 221 15.17 -4.86 9.13
C VAL A 221 13.68 -5.12 8.95
N ALA A 222 13.13 -6.06 9.71
CA ALA A 222 11.69 -6.15 9.96
C ALA A 222 11.26 -5.04 10.94
N VAL A 223 10.00 -4.60 10.87
CA VAL A 223 9.47 -3.46 11.65
C VAL A 223 8.35 -3.87 12.62
N GLN A 224 8.13 -5.17 12.83
CA GLN A 224 7.22 -5.73 13.84
C GLN A 224 7.98 -6.77 14.68
N ASP A 225 7.62 -6.87 15.96
CA ASP A 225 8.45 -7.53 16.98
C ASP A 225 8.34 -9.06 17.02
N ASP A 226 7.29 -9.67 16.49
CA ASP A 226 7.16 -11.13 16.48
C ASP A 226 8.06 -11.77 15.40
N HIS A 227 9.17 -12.34 15.87
CA HIS A 227 10.36 -12.62 15.07
C HIS A 227 10.23 -13.79 14.07
N LEU A 228 10.98 -13.68 12.96
CA LEU A 228 11.38 -14.74 12.01
C LEU A 228 10.27 -15.46 11.21
N GLU A 229 9.14 -15.84 11.79
CA GLU A 229 8.02 -16.47 11.05
C GLU A 229 7.44 -15.56 9.95
N ALA A 230 7.65 -14.25 10.09
CA ALA A 230 7.40 -13.23 9.08
C ALA A 230 8.19 -13.45 7.75
N LEU A 231 9.28 -14.23 7.76
CA LEU A 231 10.23 -14.36 6.65
C LEU A 231 10.39 -15.77 6.07
N VAL A 232 9.92 -16.79 6.77
CA VAL A 232 9.86 -18.20 6.30
C VAL A 232 9.31 -18.36 4.85
N PRO A 233 8.30 -17.58 4.38
CA PRO A 233 7.79 -17.72 3.02
C PRO A 233 8.66 -17.11 1.91
N PHE A 234 9.74 -16.42 2.30
CA PHE A 234 10.70 -15.78 1.40
C PHE A 234 12.08 -16.44 1.47
N CYS A 235 12.47 -16.92 2.67
CA CYS A 235 13.70 -17.68 2.91
C CYS A 235 13.41 -19.03 3.60
N ASN A 236 13.92 -20.12 3.04
CA ASN A 236 13.88 -21.47 3.59
C ASN A 236 15.17 -21.82 4.35
N GLY A 237 15.03 -22.64 5.39
CA GLY A 237 16.15 -23.13 6.20
C GLY A 237 16.82 -22.02 7.02
N ASP A 238 18.16 -22.07 7.12
CA ASP A 238 18.95 -21.11 7.92
C ASP A 238 19.16 -19.75 7.25
N LEU A 239 18.57 -19.51 6.07
CA LEU A 239 18.72 -18.24 5.35
C LEU A 239 17.74 -17.18 5.85
N ASN A 240 18.22 -15.93 5.86
CA ASN A 240 17.43 -14.78 6.27
C ASN A 240 17.83 -13.56 5.43
N VAL A 241 16.87 -12.72 5.05
CA VAL A 241 17.09 -11.47 4.32
C VAL A 241 17.47 -10.30 5.25
N ILE A 242 17.24 -10.41 6.57
CA ILE A 242 17.66 -9.40 7.55
C ILE A 242 19.18 -9.36 7.69
N GLY A 243 19.77 -8.17 7.56
CA GLY A 243 21.20 -7.97 7.66
C GLY A 243 21.70 -6.75 6.87
N THR A 244 23.02 -6.54 6.88
CA THR A 244 23.71 -5.53 6.07
C THR A 244 24.40 -6.18 4.87
N TYR A 245 24.19 -5.59 3.70
CA TYR A 245 24.72 -6.04 2.41
C TYR A 245 25.59 -4.95 1.79
N SER A 246 26.71 -5.35 1.19
CA SER A 246 27.64 -4.44 0.53
C SER A 246 27.26 -4.25 -0.93
N LYS A 247 27.38 -3.03 -1.45
CA LYS A 247 27.17 -2.73 -2.88
C LYS A 247 28.19 -3.50 -3.73
N TYR A 248 27.74 -3.99 -4.87
CA TYR A 248 28.53 -4.78 -5.80
C TYR A 248 28.37 -4.21 -7.22
N ASP A 249 29.41 -3.56 -7.73
CA ASP A 249 29.39 -2.92 -9.05
C ASP A 249 29.72 -3.89 -10.21
N GLY A 250 29.90 -5.18 -9.92
CA GLY A 250 30.08 -6.23 -10.92
C GLY A 250 28.76 -6.85 -11.40
N GLU A 251 28.83 -7.61 -12.49
CA GLU A 251 27.73 -8.46 -12.92
C GLU A 251 27.57 -9.65 -11.96
N LEU A 252 26.34 -9.90 -11.53
CA LEU A 252 26.00 -11.05 -10.71
C LEU A 252 26.07 -12.33 -11.57
N ASP A 253 26.95 -13.27 -11.21
CA ASP A 253 27.19 -14.51 -11.97
C ASP A 253 25.93 -15.38 -12.03
N THR A 254 25.20 -15.26 -13.13
CA THR A 254 23.90 -15.90 -13.34
C THR A 254 23.96 -17.42 -13.26
N ASN A 255 25.10 -18.04 -13.58
CA ASN A 255 25.31 -19.50 -13.52
C ASN A 255 25.31 -20.04 -12.08
N LYS A 256 25.43 -19.17 -11.08
CA LYS A 256 25.42 -19.52 -9.65
C LYS A 256 24.15 -19.07 -8.93
N ILE A 257 23.23 -18.40 -9.61
CA ILE A 257 22.04 -17.75 -9.04
C ILE A 257 20.78 -18.51 -9.44
N ASP A 258 19.75 -18.49 -8.59
CA ASP A 258 18.45 -19.03 -8.96
C ASP A 258 17.85 -18.30 -10.20
N HIS A 259 17.59 -19.06 -11.27
CA HIS A 259 17.14 -18.54 -12.56
C HIS A 259 15.63 -18.18 -12.61
N THR A 260 14.92 -18.14 -11.48
CA THR A 260 13.50 -17.76 -11.46
C THR A 260 13.36 -16.29 -11.87
N ALA A 261 12.62 -16.03 -12.94
CA ALA A 261 12.47 -14.70 -13.53
C ALA A 261 11.55 -13.78 -12.71
N TYR A 262 10.63 -14.38 -11.93
CA TYR A 262 9.79 -13.69 -10.95
C TYR A 262 9.32 -14.69 -9.89
N LEU A 263 9.39 -14.33 -8.61
CA LEU A 263 8.82 -15.12 -7.51
C LEU A 263 8.17 -14.19 -6.48
N LYS A 264 6.86 -14.29 -6.27
CA LYS A 264 6.17 -13.54 -5.21
C LYS A 264 5.23 -14.45 -4.43
N THR A 265 5.23 -14.29 -3.11
CA THR A 265 4.37 -15.01 -2.18
C THR A 265 3.32 -14.04 -1.61
N LEU A 266 2.04 -14.34 -1.82
CA LEU A 266 0.89 -13.56 -1.37
C LEU A 266 0.10 -14.32 -0.29
N PHE A 267 -0.64 -13.61 0.56
CA PHE A 267 -1.37 -14.21 1.69
C PHE A 267 -2.79 -13.68 1.73
N TYR A 268 -3.76 -14.56 1.96
CA TYR A 268 -5.15 -14.17 2.23
C TYR A 268 -5.82 -15.22 3.12
N ASN A 269 -6.50 -14.79 4.18
CA ASN A 269 -7.15 -15.67 5.17
C ASN A 269 -6.28 -16.84 5.71
N ASN A 270 -4.97 -16.61 5.86
CA ASN A 270 -3.92 -17.59 6.22
C ASN A 270 -3.53 -18.60 5.11
N VAL A 271 -4.19 -18.58 3.96
CA VAL A 271 -3.77 -19.32 2.76
C VAL A 271 -2.58 -18.60 2.12
N ILE A 272 -1.62 -19.37 1.60
CA ILE A 272 -0.41 -18.88 0.93
C ILE A 272 -0.50 -19.16 -0.57
N TYR A 273 -0.19 -18.14 -1.37
CA TYR A 273 -0.25 -18.19 -2.82
C TYR A 273 1.12 -17.86 -3.41
N THR A 274 1.72 -18.84 -4.09
CA THR A 274 3.06 -18.72 -4.66
C THR A 274 2.97 -18.49 -6.18
N ILE A 275 3.38 -17.31 -6.63
CA ILE A 275 3.44 -16.89 -8.03
C ILE A 275 4.87 -17.01 -8.53
N LYS A 276 5.14 -17.89 -9.51
CA LYS A 276 6.47 -18.13 -10.07
C LYS A 276 6.48 -18.03 -11.60
N LYS A 277 7.29 -17.13 -12.19
CA LYS A 277 7.68 -17.20 -13.62
C LYS A 277 9.07 -17.84 -13.74
N GLN A 278 9.16 -18.96 -14.45
CA GLN A 278 10.40 -19.64 -14.79
C GLN A 278 10.43 -19.93 -16.29
N GLN A 279 11.44 -19.41 -16.99
CA GLN A 279 11.41 -19.25 -18.45
C GLN A 279 10.11 -18.53 -18.87
N GLU A 280 9.38 -19.03 -19.87
CA GLU A 280 8.09 -18.46 -20.30
C GLU A 280 6.86 -19.11 -19.65
N VAL A 281 7.05 -19.90 -18.59
CA VAL A 281 5.95 -20.52 -17.83
C VAL A 281 5.72 -19.73 -16.54
N LEU A 282 4.48 -19.27 -16.34
CA LEU A 282 4.00 -18.76 -15.06
C LEU A 282 3.15 -19.83 -14.38
N THR A 283 3.44 -20.11 -13.11
CA THR A 283 2.61 -20.93 -12.23
C THR A 283 2.11 -20.08 -11.06
N LEU A 284 0.81 -20.20 -10.75
CA LEU A 284 0.20 -19.82 -9.48
C LEU A 284 -0.16 -21.12 -8.73
N GLN A 285 0.39 -21.31 -7.54
CA GLN A 285 0.15 -22.45 -6.66
C GLN A 285 -0.47 -21.99 -5.34
N ILE A 286 -1.39 -22.79 -4.79
CA ILE A 286 -1.90 -22.64 -3.42
C ILE A 286 -1.16 -23.64 -2.53
N ASP A 287 -0.51 -23.18 -1.46
CA ASP A 287 0.20 -24.09 -0.56
C ASP A 287 -0.76 -24.91 0.29
N GLY A 288 -0.40 -26.17 0.53
CA GLY A 288 -1.27 -27.16 1.17
C GLY A 288 -2.26 -27.85 0.23
N ILE A 289 -2.47 -27.36 -1.00
CA ILE A 289 -3.45 -27.88 -1.97
C ILE A 289 -2.73 -28.33 -3.25
N THR A 290 -2.04 -29.47 -3.15
CA THR A 290 -1.05 -29.96 -4.13
C THR A 290 -1.61 -30.34 -5.51
N SER A 291 -2.93 -30.38 -5.69
CA SER A 291 -3.59 -30.79 -6.95
C SER A 291 -3.97 -29.62 -7.85
N GLU A 292 -4.04 -28.40 -7.33
CA GLU A 292 -4.72 -27.27 -7.98
C GLU A 292 -3.75 -26.08 -8.10
N TYR A 293 -3.25 -25.89 -9.31
CA TYR A 293 -2.30 -24.85 -9.67
C TYR A 293 -2.65 -24.34 -11.08
N ALA A 294 -2.63 -23.02 -11.27
CA ALA A 294 -2.91 -22.42 -12.56
C ALA A 294 -1.61 -22.16 -13.32
N VAL A 295 -1.58 -22.53 -14.60
CA VAL A 295 -0.41 -22.32 -15.48
C VAL A 295 -0.79 -21.43 -16.66
N ILE A 296 0.06 -20.44 -16.95
CA ILE A 296 0.04 -19.72 -18.22
C ILE A 296 1.40 -19.88 -18.89
N TYR A 297 1.35 -20.34 -20.14
CA TYR A 297 2.51 -20.42 -21.03
C TYR A 297 2.63 -19.14 -21.87
N ASN A 298 3.86 -18.75 -22.19
CA ASN A 298 4.19 -17.66 -23.10
C ASN A 298 3.67 -16.27 -22.64
N ILE A 299 3.87 -15.91 -21.37
CA ILE A 299 3.57 -14.54 -20.89
C ILE A 299 4.61 -13.56 -21.47
N PRO A 300 4.22 -12.65 -22.40
CA PRO A 300 5.14 -11.66 -22.93
C PRO A 300 5.65 -10.70 -21.84
N GLY A 301 6.95 -10.40 -21.90
CA GLY A 301 7.59 -9.37 -21.08
C GLY A 301 8.04 -9.82 -19.68
N GLU A 302 8.39 -8.83 -18.87
CA GLU A 302 8.79 -8.98 -17.46
C GLU A 302 7.55 -8.87 -16.56
N ILE A 303 7.42 -9.75 -15.57
CA ILE A 303 6.39 -9.58 -14.51
C ILE A 303 6.81 -8.42 -13.61
N ILE A 304 5.94 -7.42 -13.50
CA ILE A 304 6.24 -6.18 -12.76
C ILE A 304 5.69 -6.19 -11.33
N ASN A 305 4.50 -6.76 -11.08
CA ASN A 305 3.97 -7.05 -9.75
C ASN A 305 2.89 -8.16 -9.81
N ALA A 306 2.47 -8.63 -8.64
CA ALA A 306 1.25 -9.40 -8.44
C ALA A 306 0.58 -8.92 -7.14
N GLU A 307 -0.74 -8.79 -7.17
CA GLU A 307 -1.57 -8.24 -6.10
C GLU A 307 -2.75 -9.17 -5.83
N ILE A 308 -3.32 -9.09 -4.61
CA ILE A 308 -4.39 -9.94 -4.11
C ILE A 308 -5.42 -9.10 -3.34
N ASP A 309 -6.70 -9.25 -3.66
CA ASP A 309 -7.81 -8.58 -2.96
C ASP A 309 -9.12 -9.36 -3.23
N ASP A 310 -10.16 -9.15 -2.42
CA ASP A 310 -11.49 -9.72 -2.63
C ASP A 310 -12.37 -8.67 -3.32
N LEU A 311 -12.34 -8.68 -4.66
CA LEU A 311 -12.89 -7.59 -5.48
C LEU A 311 -14.42 -7.58 -5.49
N ASN A 312 -15.06 -8.72 -5.25
CA ASN A 312 -16.52 -8.84 -5.25
C ASN A 312 -17.14 -8.97 -3.84
N ASN A 313 -16.32 -9.09 -2.80
CA ASN A 313 -16.69 -9.35 -1.39
C ASN A 313 -17.39 -10.73 -1.21
N ASP A 314 -16.84 -11.81 -1.78
CA ASP A 314 -17.32 -13.20 -1.62
C ASP A 314 -16.53 -14.05 -0.60
N THR A 315 -15.50 -13.47 0.02
CA THR A 315 -14.54 -14.07 0.97
C THR A 315 -13.45 -14.96 0.37
N PHE A 316 -13.44 -15.17 -0.95
CA PHE A 316 -12.30 -15.71 -1.68
C PHE A 316 -11.58 -14.62 -2.48
N PRO A 317 -10.24 -14.65 -2.58
CA PRO A 317 -9.51 -13.61 -3.26
C PRO A 317 -9.47 -13.78 -4.78
N GLU A 318 -9.39 -12.65 -5.48
CA GLU A 318 -8.81 -12.57 -6.80
C GLU A 318 -7.30 -12.27 -6.71
N ILE A 319 -6.52 -12.87 -7.60
CA ILE A 319 -5.09 -12.60 -7.78
C ILE A 319 -4.88 -12.04 -9.18
N LEU A 320 -4.31 -10.83 -9.26
CA LEU A 320 -3.95 -10.18 -10.52
C LEU A 320 -2.44 -10.09 -10.66
N ILE A 321 -1.94 -10.47 -11.83
CA ILE A 321 -0.52 -10.55 -12.16
C ILE A 321 -0.26 -9.68 -13.38
N TYR A 322 0.68 -8.75 -13.28
CA TYR A 322 0.95 -7.74 -14.30
C TYR A 322 2.28 -8.01 -15.00
N SER A 323 2.30 -8.00 -16.33
CA SER A 323 3.54 -7.94 -17.11
C SER A 323 3.66 -6.64 -17.89
N ALA A 324 4.88 -6.26 -18.24
CA ALA A 324 5.16 -5.14 -19.14
C ALA A 324 6.14 -5.55 -20.25
N SER A 325 5.91 -5.04 -21.46
CA SER A 325 6.63 -5.46 -22.67
C SER A 325 7.00 -4.28 -23.59
N GLY A 326 8.09 -4.45 -24.35
CA GLY A 326 8.54 -3.47 -25.35
C GLY A 326 9.09 -2.15 -24.77
N MET A 327 9.47 -1.23 -25.66
CA MET A 327 10.09 0.06 -25.29
C MET A 327 9.17 0.96 -24.46
N HIS A 328 7.86 0.93 -24.75
CA HIS A 328 6.87 1.74 -24.04
C HIS A 328 6.27 1.03 -22.81
N LYS A 329 6.80 -0.13 -22.38
CA LYS A 329 6.25 -0.91 -21.26
C LYS A 329 4.74 -1.16 -21.38
N ILE A 330 4.28 -1.63 -22.53
CA ILE A 330 2.88 -2.03 -22.78
C ILE A 330 2.49 -3.09 -21.75
N GLY A 331 1.50 -2.78 -20.92
CA GLY A 331 1.02 -3.62 -19.85
C GLY A 331 0.11 -4.77 -20.31
N GLN A 332 0.14 -5.88 -19.59
CA GLN A 332 -0.86 -6.95 -19.67
C GLN A 332 -1.21 -7.46 -18.27
N VAL A 333 -2.46 -7.89 -18.11
CA VAL A 333 -3.02 -8.37 -16.84
C VAL A 333 -3.49 -9.81 -17.00
N TYR A 334 -3.13 -10.66 -16.04
CA TYR A 334 -3.60 -12.05 -15.95
C TYR A 334 -4.27 -12.22 -14.59
N GLY A 335 -5.56 -12.55 -14.61
CA GLY A 335 -6.36 -12.66 -13.39
C GLY A 335 -6.81 -14.08 -13.10
N PHE A 336 -6.89 -14.40 -11.81
CA PHE A 336 -7.36 -15.67 -11.28
C PHE A 336 -8.32 -15.44 -10.12
N SER A 337 -9.45 -16.15 -10.12
CA SER A 337 -10.35 -16.26 -8.96
C SER A 337 -10.07 -17.56 -8.24
N ILE A 338 -9.93 -17.50 -6.93
CA ILE A 338 -9.97 -18.68 -6.07
C ILE A 338 -11.44 -19.01 -5.76
N HIS A 339 -11.78 -20.29 -5.58
CA HIS A 339 -13.12 -20.74 -5.20
C HIS A 339 -13.01 -21.80 -4.11
N ASP A 340 -13.73 -21.64 -3.01
CA ASP A 340 -13.79 -22.62 -1.92
C ASP A 340 -12.42 -22.98 -1.30
N GLU A 341 -11.41 -22.12 -1.51
CA GLU A 341 -9.95 -22.34 -1.38
C GLU A 341 -9.38 -23.47 -2.27
N LYS A 342 -10.21 -24.27 -2.94
CA LYS A 342 -9.85 -25.57 -3.54
C LYS A 342 -9.53 -25.50 -5.03
N SER A 343 -10.07 -24.55 -5.78
CA SER A 343 -9.85 -24.48 -7.23
C SER A 343 -9.62 -23.06 -7.73
N ILE A 344 -9.01 -22.96 -8.91
CA ILE A 344 -8.62 -21.70 -9.53
C ILE A 344 -9.28 -21.59 -10.90
N SER A 345 -10.07 -20.53 -11.12
CA SER A 345 -10.56 -20.18 -12.46
C SER A 345 -9.88 -18.93 -12.99
N LYS A 346 -9.68 -18.85 -14.31
CA LYS A 346 -9.10 -17.67 -14.96
C LYS A 346 -10.17 -16.60 -15.12
N ILE A 347 -9.87 -15.37 -14.71
CA ILE A 347 -10.71 -14.20 -14.96
C ILE A 347 -10.57 -13.77 -16.43
N ASN A 348 -11.71 -13.54 -17.08
CA ASN A 348 -11.73 -12.89 -18.39
C ASN A 348 -11.65 -11.38 -18.19
N ILE A 349 -10.62 -10.73 -18.74
CA ILE A 349 -10.38 -9.30 -18.57
C ILE A 349 -10.72 -8.60 -19.89
N SER A 350 -11.67 -7.67 -19.88
CA SER A 350 -11.99 -6.79 -21.01
C SER A 350 -10.76 -6.00 -21.43
N LYS A 351 -10.41 -6.03 -22.72
CA LYS A 351 -9.24 -5.28 -23.20
C LYS A 351 -9.58 -3.81 -23.33
N THR A 352 -8.61 -2.96 -23.02
CA THR A 352 -8.63 -1.52 -23.35
C THR A 352 -9.05 -1.26 -24.79
N ASP A 353 -8.55 -2.08 -25.70
CA ASP A 353 -8.68 -1.94 -27.16
C ASP A 353 -10.12 -2.24 -27.66
N GLU A 354 -10.94 -2.86 -26.82
CA GLU A 354 -12.35 -3.14 -27.08
C GLU A 354 -13.24 -1.93 -26.69
N TYR A 355 -12.68 -0.91 -26.02
CA TYR A 355 -13.36 0.31 -25.57
C TYR A 355 -12.68 1.57 -26.15
N LEU A 356 -13.31 2.20 -27.15
CA LEU A 356 -12.70 3.32 -27.90
C LEU A 356 -12.28 4.51 -27.02
N GLU A 357 -13.08 4.84 -26.01
CA GLU A 357 -12.79 5.91 -25.04
C GLU A 357 -11.59 5.56 -24.13
N ALA A 358 -11.38 4.28 -23.85
CA ALA A 358 -10.22 3.81 -23.10
C ALA A 358 -8.93 3.83 -23.94
N HIS A 359 -8.98 3.41 -25.21
CA HIS A 359 -7.79 3.23 -26.05
C HIS A 359 -7.30 4.53 -26.76
N SER A 360 -8.14 5.56 -26.92
CA SER A 360 -7.76 6.76 -27.70
C SER A 360 -6.51 7.47 -27.18
N GLY A 361 -5.40 7.47 -27.94
CA GLY A 361 -4.14 8.08 -27.50
C GLY A 361 -3.32 7.28 -26.47
N TYR A 362 -3.64 6.00 -26.27
CA TYR A 362 -2.83 5.06 -25.48
C TYR A 362 -1.54 4.68 -26.24
N LEU A 363 -0.39 4.69 -25.54
CA LEU A 363 0.89 4.18 -26.07
C LEU A 363 1.64 3.25 -25.10
N GLY A 364 1.04 2.89 -23.95
CA GLY A 364 1.69 2.12 -22.87
C GLY A 364 2.05 2.98 -21.65
N TYR A 365 3.12 2.58 -20.96
CA TYR A 365 3.57 3.08 -19.66
C TYR A 365 2.55 2.84 -18.53
N ASP A 366 1.94 1.66 -18.56
CA ASP A 366 0.90 1.25 -17.63
C ASP A 366 1.40 1.13 -16.19
N GLU A 367 0.69 1.81 -15.28
CA GLU A 367 0.71 1.53 -13.84
C GLU A 367 -0.60 0.85 -13.44
N PHE A 368 -0.48 -0.26 -12.70
CA PHE A 368 -1.61 -1.06 -12.21
C PHE A 368 -1.66 -1.04 -10.68
N ALA A 369 -2.87 -1.19 -10.12
CA ALA A 369 -3.08 -1.43 -8.69
C ALA A 369 -4.46 -2.05 -8.41
N MET A 370 -4.56 -2.84 -7.34
CA MET A 370 -5.81 -3.08 -6.61
C MET A 370 -5.98 -2.00 -5.52
N VAL A 371 -7.17 -1.41 -5.44
CA VAL A 371 -7.51 -0.36 -4.46
C VAL A 371 -8.94 -0.57 -3.99
N GLU A 372 -9.12 -0.93 -2.72
CA GLU A 372 -10.42 -1.02 -2.03
C GLU A 372 -11.47 -1.86 -2.80
N GLY A 373 -11.11 -3.08 -3.22
CA GLY A 373 -11.97 -3.96 -4.02
C GLY A 373 -12.13 -3.56 -5.50
N THR A 374 -11.46 -2.51 -5.96
CA THR A 374 -11.48 -2.06 -7.36
C THR A 374 -10.12 -2.33 -8.03
N PHE A 375 -10.12 -2.84 -9.26
CA PHE A 375 -8.89 -2.93 -10.05
C PHE A 375 -8.71 -1.68 -10.92
N ILE A 376 -7.49 -1.14 -10.99
CA ILE A 376 -7.17 0.12 -11.66
C ILE A 376 -5.98 -0.03 -12.61
N GLN A 377 -6.13 0.50 -13.82
CA GLN A 377 -5.06 0.75 -14.80
C GLN A 377 -4.92 2.26 -15.02
N ARG A 378 -3.68 2.76 -15.13
CA ARG A 378 -3.35 4.16 -15.43
C ARG A 378 -2.27 4.25 -16.49
N PHE A 379 -2.37 5.23 -17.40
CA PHE A 379 -1.33 5.54 -18.37
C PHE A 379 -1.38 7.02 -18.83
N PRO A 380 -0.25 7.61 -19.25
CA PRO A 380 -0.23 8.93 -19.88
C PRO A 380 -0.95 8.93 -21.23
N VAL A 381 -1.69 10.01 -21.52
CA VAL A 381 -2.42 10.21 -22.78
C VAL A 381 -1.56 10.95 -23.80
N TYR A 382 -1.55 10.48 -25.05
CA TYR A 382 -0.78 11.07 -26.15
C TYR A 382 -1.68 11.57 -27.29
N GLU A 383 -1.32 12.73 -27.85
CA GLU A 383 -1.88 13.23 -29.11
C GLU A 383 -0.74 13.33 -30.13
N ASN A 384 -0.92 12.76 -31.33
CA ASN A 384 0.11 12.76 -32.39
C ASN A 384 1.50 12.25 -31.94
N ASN A 385 1.52 11.27 -31.03
CA ASN A 385 2.71 10.72 -30.34
C ASN A 385 3.43 11.70 -29.37
N VAL A 386 2.83 12.84 -29.04
CA VAL A 386 3.32 13.78 -28.01
C VAL A 386 2.49 13.59 -26.74
N ALA A 387 3.14 13.50 -25.58
CA ALA A 387 2.45 13.38 -24.30
C ALA A 387 1.67 14.67 -23.99
N THR A 388 0.38 14.56 -23.73
CA THR A 388 -0.51 15.70 -23.41
C THR A 388 -0.25 16.29 -22.02
N GLY A 389 0.36 15.51 -21.13
CA GLY A 389 0.47 15.78 -19.70
C GLY A 389 -0.67 15.19 -18.87
N LEU A 390 -1.78 14.79 -19.49
CA LEU A 390 -2.91 14.12 -18.84
C LEU A 390 -2.61 12.65 -18.57
N THR A 391 -3.21 12.11 -17.51
CA THR A 391 -3.24 10.68 -17.19
C THR A 391 -4.67 10.17 -17.34
N ARG A 392 -4.85 9.08 -18.11
CA ARG A 392 -6.11 8.33 -18.10
C ARG A 392 -6.05 7.27 -17.02
N GLN A 393 -7.14 7.12 -16.28
CA GLN A 393 -7.41 6.02 -15.38
C GLN A 393 -8.61 5.22 -15.89
N ILE A 394 -8.47 3.90 -15.91
CA ILE A 394 -9.56 2.95 -16.13
C ILE A 394 -9.76 2.20 -14.81
N GLN A 395 -11.01 2.17 -14.34
CA GLN A 395 -11.45 1.38 -13.20
C GLN A 395 -12.23 0.17 -13.70
N TYR A 396 -11.96 -0.98 -13.11
CA TYR A 396 -12.59 -2.26 -13.43
C TYR A 396 -13.32 -2.83 -12.22
N THR A 397 -14.50 -3.38 -12.47
CA THR A 397 -15.31 -4.12 -11.48
C THR A 397 -15.41 -5.59 -11.88
N LEU A 398 -15.66 -6.47 -10.89
CA LEU A 398 -15.71 -7.91 -11.09
C LEU A 398 -17.15 -8.43 -11.17
N GLU A 399 -17.56 -8.83 -12.36
CA GLU A 399 -18.83 -9.50 -12.62
C GLU A 399 -18.71 -11.03 -12.48
N GLY A 400 -19.85 -11.70 -12.22
CA GLY A 400 -19.91 -13.16 -12.07
C GLY A 400 -19.75 -13.68 -10.63
N LYS A 401 -20.20 -12.94 -9.60
CA LYS A 401 -20.05 -13.30 -8.16
C LYS A 401 -20.56 -14.71 -7.77
N HIS A 402 -21.42 -15.34 -8.57
CA HIS A 402 -21.90 -16.71 -8.33
C HIS A 402 -21.65 -17.64 -9.53
N GLU A 403 -20.70 -17.28 -10.40
CA GLU A 403 -20.36 -18.03 -11.61
C GLU A 403 -18.90 -18.51 -11.57
N ALA A 404 -18.64 -19.69 -12.11
CA ALA A 404 -17.28 -20.23 -12.19
C ALA A 404 -16.35 -19.39 -13.10
N THR A 405 -16.93 -18.61 -14.01
CA THR A 405 -16.24 -17.67 -14.89
C THR A 405 -16.50 -16.24 -14.41
N LYS A 406 -15.51 -15.61 -13.77
CA LYS A 406 -15.59 -14.19 -13.38
C LYS A 406 -15.03 -13.29 -14.51
N TYR A 407 -15.55 -12.07 -14.62
CA TYR A 407 -15.17 -11.10 -15.65
C TYR A 407 -14.74 -9.76 -15.03
N LEU A 408 -13.56 -9.24 -15.39
CA LEU A 408 -13.16 -7.86 -15.09
C LEU A 408 -13.58 -6.97 -16.26
N VAL A 409 -14.63 -6.18 -16.04
CA VAL A 409 -15.22 -5.26 -17.03
C VAL A 409 -14.91 -3.82 -16.67
N VAL A 410 -14.90 -2.92 -17.66
CA VAL A 410 -14.68 -1.48 -17.44
C VAL A 410 -15.90 -0.88 -16.73
N ASP A 411 -15.71 -0.39 -15.52
CA ASP A 411 -16.71 0.38 -14.75
C ASP A 411 -16.67 1.87 -15.13
N LYS A 412 -15.46 2.45 -15.18
CA LYS A 412 -15.29 3.90 -15.34
C LYS A 412 -13.97 4.27 -16.01
N VAL A 413 -14.03 5.29 -16.86
CA VAL A 413 -12.85 5.95 -17.44
C VAL A 413 -12.80 7.40 -16.94
N ILE A 414 -11.61 7.90 -16.59
CA ILE A 414 -11.37 9.26 -16.08
C ILE A 414 -10.06 9.78 -16.69
N GLU A 415 -10.01 11.09 -17.01
CA GLU A 415 -8.77 11.80 -17.35
C GLU A 415 -8.54 12.96 -16.38
N TYR A 416 -7.28 13.24 -16.03
CA TYR A 416 -6.85 14.30 -15.12
C TYR A 416 -5.41 14.76 -15.39
#